data_AF-A0A7W0P7P6-F1
#
_entry.id   AF-A0A7W0P7P6-F1
#
_cell.length_a   1.000
_cell.length_b   1.000
_cell.length_c   1.000
_cell.angle_alpha   90.00
_cell.angle_beta   90.00
_cell.angle_gamma   90.00
#
_symmetry.space_group_name_H-M   'P 1'
#
loop_
_entity.id
_entity.type
_entity.pdbx_description
1 polymer ?
#
loop_
_entity_poly.entity_id
_entity_poly.type
_entity_poly.pdbx_seq_one_letter_code
_entity_poly.pdbx_strand_id
1 'polypeptide(L)'
;MSVAPRIPLLAFSVVSVFAAAGGSAAAVPELHQSSAPARLASISISPPATIVEGDSGTTEAVFAVRLSARARKTVTVRFTTGGFGGTLGSATPGTDYKGGKGTLVFKRGQRAKQVVVLIVGDTIAEDTEAFWVKLSRARNARIRVSEATGRIRANDLPAAFTIAADLNAHDGPGKGKATITLDATKQEATFAIAISDWPHDPVSVHIHAGTRFQGDYPSLQPVPRRNGTSTGTIAVSPWKIIVINANVTDVTIEVHSSAVNGPSDLVGTFHRVPSRQLTRNRRRPHSSRGDRPPISRVRNVCRQDA
;
A
#
# COMPACT_ATOMS: atom_id res chain seq x y z
N MET A 1 58.25 -22.99 -47.24
CA MET A 1 58.35 -22.24 -45.97
C MET A 1 58.57 -23.25 -44.83
N SER A 2 59.67 -23.07 -44.13
CA SER A 2 59.93 -23.39 -42.71
C SER A 2 59.71 -24.82 -42.15
N VAL A 3 60.86 -25.51 -41.97
CA VAL A 3 61.37 -26.24 -40.78
C VAL A 3 60.64 -27.49 -40.24
N ALA A 4 61.42 -28.58 -40.20
CA ALA A 4 61.23 -29.95 -39.68
C ALA A 4 61.35 -30.03 -38.11
N PRO A 5 61.57 -31.17 -37.38
CA PRO A 5 61.72 -32.60 -37.77
C PRO A 5 61.16 -33.72 -36.82
N ARG A 6 61.14 -34.97 -37.36
CA ARG A 6 61.54 -36.33 -36.88
C ARG A 6 61.26 -36.83 -35.42
N ILE A 7 60.51 -37.93 -35.18
CA ILE A 7 60.87 -39.41 -35.04
C ILE A 7 61.63 -39.76 -33.71
N PRO A 8 61.55 -40.94 -33.01
CA PRO A 8 60.77 -42.20 -33.15
C PRO A 8 60.12 -42.78 -31.85
N LEU A 9 59.43 -43.92 -32.07
CA LEU A 9 58.89 -45.00 -31.21
C LEU A 9 59.96 -45.85 -30.48
N LEU A 10 59.66 -46.42 -29.30
CA LEU A 10 60.26 -47.64 -28.69
C LEU A 10 59.59 -47.94 -27.31
N ALA A 11 59.73 -49.12 -26.71
CA ALA A 11 58.90 -50.33 -26.82
C ALA A 11 59.00 -51.13 -25.48
N PHE A 12 58.16 -52.15 -25.29
CA PHE A 12 58.24 -53.27 -24.30
C PHE A 12 58.08 -52.90 -22.80
N SER A 13 57.59 -53.76 -21.89
CA SER A 13 57.48 -55.22 -21.85
C SER A 13 56.44 -55.66 -20.81
N VAL A 14 55.70 -56.75 -21.09
CA VAL A 14 54.97 -57.51 -20.07
C VAL A 14 55.96 -58.50 -19.46
N VAL A 15 56.08 -58.51 -18.13
CA VAL A 15 56.70 -59.62 -17.40
C VAL A 15 55.70 -60.07 -16.33
N SER A 16 55.18 -61.28 -16.51
CA SER A 16 54.63 -62.08 -15.42
C SER A 16 55.80 -62.73 -14.67
N VAL A 17 55.80 -62.65 -13.35
CA VAL A 17 56.56 -63.54 -12.46
C VAL A 17 55.58 -64.16 -11.47
N PHE A 18 55.53 -65.49 -11.43
CA PHE A 18 54.98 -66.26 -10.31
C PHE A 18 56.15 -66.83 -9.49
N ALA A 19 56.15 -66.64 -8.16
CA ALA A 19 56.26 -67.70 -7.15
C ALA A 19 56.56 -67.17 -5.72
N ALA A 20 55.62 -67.47 -4.82
CA ALA A 20 55.71 -67.84 -3.39
C ALA A 20 56.74 -67.17 -2.44
N ALA A 21 56.24 -66.52 -1.36
CA ALA A 21 56.20 -67.07 0.00
C ALA A 21 55.89 -65.98 1.06
N GLY A 22 55.05 -66.32 2.06
CA GLY A 22 55.06 -65.72 3.40
C GLY A 22 54.33 -64.39 3.59
N GLY A 23 53.19 -64.42 4.28
CA GLY A 23 52.40 -63.23 4.60
C GLY A 23 53.00 -62.35 5.69
N SER A 24 52.65 -61.05 5.64
CA SER A 24 51.97 -60.34 6.72
C SER A 24 51.51 -58.97 6.21
N ALA A 25 50.35 -58.54 6.66
CA ALA A 25 49.55 -57.46 6.10
C ALA A 25 50.28 -56.10 6.02
N ALA A 26 50.43 -55.56 4.81
CA ALA A 26 50.71 -54.14 4.61
C ALA A 26 49.37 -53.38 4.66
N ALA A 27 49.23 -52.51 5.66
CA ALA A 27 48.08 -51.64 5.85
C ALA A 27 47.82 -50.79 4.60
N VAL A 28 46.58 -50.84 4.10
CA VAL A 28 46.07 -49.87 3.13
C VAL A 28 45.97 -48.53 3.87
N PRO A 29 46.56 -47.41 3.39
CA PRO A 29 46.40 -46.14 4.06
C PRO A 29 44.94 -45.71 3.91
N GLU A 30 44.26 -45.62 5.05
CA GLU A 30 42.91 -45.07 5.14
C GLU A 30 42.94 -43.63 4.61
N LEU A 31 42.26 -43.39 3.51
CA LEU A 31 42.08 -42.05 2.96
C LEU A 31 41.36 -41.22 4.03
N HIS A 32 42.13 -40.36 4.70
CA HIS A 32 41.60 -39.30 5.56
C HIS A 32 40.55 -38.51 4.76
N GLN A 33 39.27 -38.79 5.00
CA GLN A 33 38.19 -37.92 4.57
C GLN A 33 38.31 -36.64 5.38
N SER A 34 39.03 -35.67 4.81
CA SER A 34 39.08 -34.30 5.30
C SER A 34 37.66 -33.73 5.26
N SER A 35 36.96 -33.85 6.39
CA SER A 35 35.64 -33.24 6.55
C SER A 35 35.83 -31.72 6.60
N ALA A 36 35.60 -31.05 5.48
CA ALA A 36 35.46 -29.60 5.47
C ALA A 36 34.51 -29.17 6.60
N PRO A 37 34.84 -28.13 7.38
CA PRO A 37 34.02 -27.73 8.52
C PRO A 37 32.58 -27.51 8.08
N ALA A 38 31.64 -28.17 8.76
CA ALA A 38 30.24 -28.13 8.40
C ALA A 38 29.72 -26.68 8.42
N ARG A 39 29.57 -26.08 7.25
CA ARG A 39 29.05 -24.72 7.11
C ARG A 39 27.63 -24.68 7.65
N LEU A 40 27.38 -23.81 8.63
CA LEU A 40 26.04 -23.64 9.20
C LEU A 40 25.03 -23.27 8.10
N ALA A 41 23.81 -23.81 8.20
CA ALA A 41 22.72 -23.40 7.33
C ALA A 41 22.41 -21.91 7.53
N SER A 42 22.00 -21.24 6.45
CA SER A 42 21.50 -19.86 6.54
C SER A 42 19.98 -19.85 6.70
N ILE A 43 19.45 -18.91 7.47
CA ILE A 43 18.00 -18.69 7.66
C ILE A 43 17.58 -17.38 6.99
N SER A 44 16.41 -17.38 6.36
CA SER A 44 15.83 -16.21 5.70
C SER A 44 14.34 -16.15 5.95
N ILE A 45 13.82 -14.95 6.17
CA ILE A 45 12.38 -14.65 6.16
C ILE A 45 12.01 -14.02 4.81
N SER A 46 10.80 -14.29 4.31
CA SER A 46 10.24 -13.64 3.12
C SER A 46 8.91 -12.96 3.45
N PRO A 47 8.60 -11.84 2.78
CA PRO A 47 7.32 -11.15 2.97
C PRO A 47 6.15 -12.00 2.44
N PRO A 48 4.93 -11.77 2.97
CA PRO A 48 3.69 -12.26 2.36
C PRO A 48 3.36 -11.46 1.09
N ALA A 49 2.32 -11.87 0.37
CA ALA A 49 1.63 -10.98 -0.57
C ALA A 49 0.99 -9.81 0.19
N THR A 50 0.64 -8.72 -0.51
CA THR A 50 -0.13 -7.62 0.10
C THR A 50 -1.46 -8.16 0.63
N ILE A 51 -1.78 -7.82 1.88
CA ILE A 51 -2.99 -8.27 2.56
C ILE A 51 -4.04 -7.18 2.44
N VAL A 52 -5.28 -7.58 2.15
CA VAL A 52 -6.43 -6.70 2.31
C VAL A 52 -6.88 -6.81 3.75
N GLU A 53 -7.02 -5.67 4.40
CA GLU A 53 -7.43 -5.52 5.80
C GLU A 53 -8.77 -6.22 6.09
N GLY A 54 -9.81 -5.85 5.35
CA GLY A 54 -11.19 -6.30 5.52
C GLY A 54 -11.97 -5.42 6.50
N ASP A 55 -13.31 -5.37 6.40
CA ASP A 55 -14.12 -4.45 7.21
C ASP A 55 -14.27 -4.83 8.71
N SER A 56 -13.81 -6.03 9.08
CA SER A 56 -13.91 -6.56 10.44
C SER A 56 -13.08 -7.83 10.62
N GLY A 57 -12.87 -8.24 11.89
CA GLY A 57 -12.25 -9.52 12.21
C GLY A 57 -10.74 -9.51 11.98
N THR A 58 -10.19 -10.64 11.53
CA THR A 58 -8.75 -10.73 11.23
C THR A 58 -8.42 -11.56 10.01
N THR A 59 -7.42 -11.12 9.24
CA THR A 59 -6.85 -11.82 8.09
C THR A 59 -5.40 -12.25 8.39
N GLU A 60 -4.98 -13.43 7.94
CA GLU A 60 -3.61 -13.93 8.20
C GLU A 60 -2.58 -13.37 7.20
N ALA A 61 -1.54 -12.73 7.72
CA ALA A 61 -0.29 -12.45 7.02
C ALA A 61 0.75 -13.52 7.34
N VAL A 62 1.08 -14.37 6.37
CA VAL A 62 1.95 -15.54 6.56
C VAL A 62 3.35 -15.29 6.03
N PHE A 63 4.32 -15.11 6.93
CA PHE A 63 5.73 -14.92 6.60
C PHE A 63 6.45 -16.27 6.59
N ALA A 64 7.01 -16.66 5.44
CA ALA A 64 7.77 -17.91 5.33
C ALA A 64 9.19 -17.73 5.86
N VAL A 65 9.63 -18.65 6.73
CA VAL A 65 11.00 -18.69 7.26
C VAL A 65 11.66 -19.98 6.82
N ARG A 66 12.74 -19.88 6.05
CA ARG A 66 13.40 -21.03 5.40
C ARG A 66 14.88 -21.11 5.75
N LEU A 67 15.33 -22.34 5.99
CA LEU A 67 16.75 -22.69 6.02
C LEU A 67 17.24 -23.00 4.60
N SER A 68 18.50 -22.68 4.29
CA SER A 68 19.13 -23.01 3.00
C SER A 68 19.33 -24.51 2.79
N ALA A 69 19.35 -25.29 3.87
CA ALA A 69 19.40 -26.75 3.85
C ALA A 69 18.59 -27.30 5.03
N ARG A 70 18.25 -28.59 5.01
CA ARG A 70 17.59 -29.24 6.16
C ARG A 70 18.48 -29.13 7.41
N ALA A 71 17.87 -28.84 8.56
CA ALA A 71 18.58 -28.67 9.81
C ALA A 71 19.32 -29.97 10.23
N ARG A 72 20.64 -29.90 10.42
CA ARG A 72 21.45 -31.04 10.90
C ARG A 72 21.40 -31.20 12.43
N LYS A 73 21.18 -30.09 13.14
CA LYS A 73 20.90 -29.98 14.58
C LYS A 73 19.64 -29.12 14.77
N THR A 74 19.04 -29.13 15.94
CA THR A 74 17.92 -28.22 16.25
C THR A 74 18.37 -26.77 16.08
N VAL A 75 17.66 -26.01 15.23
CA VAL A 75 17.89 -24.58 15.03
C VAL A 75 16.79 -23.81 15.75
N THR A 76 17.17 -22.79 16.50
CA THR A 76 16.22 -21.84 17.10
C THR A 76 16.50 -20.45 16.58
N VAL A 77 15.45 -19.65 16.37
CA VAL A 77 15.55 -18.24 16.01
C VAL A 77 14.39 -17.50 16.66
N ARG A 78 14.63 -16.30 17.21
CA ARG A 78 13.57 -15.45 17.73
C ARG A 78 12.99 -14.60 16.62
N PHE A 79 11.72 -14.25 16.73
CA PHE A 79 11.09 -13.22 15.90
C PHE A 79 10.42 -12.16 16.77
N THR A 80 10.30 -10.96 16.23
CA THR A 80 9.47 -9.87 16.78
C THR A 80 8.86 -9.10 15.63
N THR A 81 7.68 -8.54 15.83
CA THR A 81 7.03 -7.61 14.88
C THR A 81 7.22 -6.17 15.33
N GLY A 82 7.09 -5.21 14.42
CA GLY A 82 7.00 -3.79 14.75
C GLY A 82 6.55 -2.94 13.57
N GLY A 83 6.04 -1.74 13.87
CA GLY A 83 5.73 -0.72 12.88
C GLY A 83 6.97 0.12 12.53
N PHE A 84 6.82 1.05 11.61
CA PHE A 84 7.87 2.02 11.26
C PHE A 84 7.83 3.27 12.15
N GLY A 85 6.75 3.49 12.90
CA GLY A 85 6.62 4.48 13.97
C GLY A 85 6.57 5.93 13.44
N GLY A 86 5.44 6.63 13.65
CA GLY A 86 5.27 8.05 13.32
C GLY A 86 5.51 8.44 11.85
N THR A 87 5.76 7.46 10.98
CA THR A 87 6.00 7.64 9.55
C THR A 87 4.69 7.37 8.82
N LEU A 88 4.34 8.22 7.85
CA LEU A 88 3.16 8.01 7.00
C LEU A 88 3.22 6.63 6.34
N GLY A 89 2.11 5.88 6.41
CA GLY A 89 2.03 4.49 5.92
C GLY A 89 2.64 3.45 6.88
N SER A 90 2.82 3.77 8.17
CA SER A 90 3.24 2.81 9.19
C SER A 90 2.04 2.19 9.89
N ALA A 91 1.91 0.87 9.80
CA ALA A 91 0.95 0.14 10.60
C ALA A 91 1.34 0.12 12.08
N THR A 92 0.33 0.28 12.93
CA THR A 92 0.31 0.38 14.37
C THR A 92 -0.15 -0.96 14.99
N PRO A 93 0.67 -1.56 15.88
CA PRO A 93 0.26 -2.78 16.55
C PRO A 93 -0.89 -2.53 17.52
N GLY A 94 -1.93 -3.37 17.43
CA GLY A 94 -3.15 -3.29 18.23
C GLY A 94 -4.34 -2.73 17.45
N THR A 95 -4.10 -1.84 16.49
CA THR A 95 -5.14 -1.29 15.59
C THR A 95 -5.13 -2.06 14.26
N ASP A 96 -3.98 -2.17 13.60
CA ASP A 96 -3.95 -2.63 12.19
C ASP A 96 -3.42 -4.07 12.10
N TYR A 97 -2.66 -4.49 13.12
CA TYR A 97 -2.22 -5.87 13.26
C TYR A 97 -1.96 -6.25 14.72
N LYS A 98 -2.05 -7.55 15.03
CA LYS A 98 -1.68 -8.09 16.34
C LYS A 98 -0.17 -8.28 16.41
N GLY A 99 0.49 -7.31 17.03
CA GLY A 99 1.93 -7.37 17.29
C GLY A 99 2.34 -8.54 18.20
N GLY A 100 3.57 -9.03 18.06
CA GLY A 100 4.04 -10.17 18.83
C GLY A 100 5.53 -10.47 18.71
N LYS A 101 5.98 -11.41 19.55
CA LYS A 101 7.33 -11.96 19.55
C LYS A 101 7.29 -13.44 19.91
N GLY A 102 8.27 -14.21 19.45
CA GLY A 102 8.31 -15.64 19.70
C GLY A 102 9.62 -16.31 19.32
N THR A 103 9.65 -17.64 19.36
CA THR A 103 10.81 -18.44 18.96
C THR A 103 10.36 -19.54 17.99
N LEU A 104 10.97 -19.60 16.81
CA LEU A 104 10.81 -20.70 15.87
C LEU A 104 11.82 -21.79 16.18
N VAL A 105 11.36 -23.04 16.20
CA VAL A 105 12.19 -24.23 16.44
C VAL A 105 12.14 -25.15 15.23
N PHE A 106 13.25 -25.26 14.50
CA PHE A 106 13.41 -26.25 13.44
C PHE A 106 14.02 -27.50 14.05
N LYS A 107 13.22 -28.57 14.16
CA LYS A 107 13.74 -29.89 14.52
C LYS A 107 14.69 -30.39 13.43
N ARG A 108 15.57 -31.34 13.77
CA ARG A 108 16.45 -31.99 12.80
C ARG A 108 15.64 -32.48 11.59
N GLY A 109 16.16 -32.25 10.39
CA GLY A 109 15.48 -32.56 9.14
C GLY A 109 14.49 -31.51 8.65
N GLN A 110 14.01 -30.57 9.48
CA GLN A 110 13.11 -29.50 9.03
C GLN A 110 13.87 -28.40 8.29
N ARG A 111 13.17 -27.72 7.37
CA ARG A 111 13.72 -26.63 6.55
C ARG A 111 12.83 -25.39 6.48
N ALA A 112 11.54 -25.50 6.83
CA ALA A 112 10.59 -24.41 6.74
C ALA A 112 9.76 -24.28 8.03
N LYS A 113 9.47 -23.03 8.38
CA LYS A 113 8.51 -22.59 9.40
C LYS A 113 7.79 -21.35 8.88
N GLN A 114 6.78 -20.90 9.61
CA GLN A 114 6.03 -19.69 9.31
C GLN A 114 5.94 -18.83 10.57
N VAL A 115 5.86 -17.52 10.38
CA VAL A 115 5.35 -16.58 11.37
C VAL A 115 4.01 -16.09 10.83
N VAL A 116 2.94 -16.32 11.58
CA VAL A 116 1.60 -15.82 11.24
C VAL A 116 1.35 -14.56 12.06
N VAL A 117 1.02 -13.48 11.38
CA VAL A 117 0.61 -12.21 12.00
C VAL A 117 -0.84 -11.96 11.60
N LEU A 118 -1.70 -11.65 12.57
CA LEU A 118 -3.11 -11.36 12.30
C LEU A 118 -3.25 -9.87 11.99
N ILE A 119 -3.71 -9.55 10.78
CA ILE A 119 -4.14 -8.22 10.37
C ILE A 119 -5.54 -8.00 10.92
N VAL A 120 -5.77 -6.85 11.54
CA VAL A 120 -7.06 -6.49 12.13
C VAL A 120 -7.82 -5.67 11.10
N GLY A 121 -9.10 -5.98 10.90
CA GLY A 121 -9.93 -5.24 9.96
C GLY A 121 -10.88 -4.27 10.64
N ASP A 122 -11.09 -3.10 10.04
CA ASP A 122 -12.08 -2.13 10.46
C ASP A 122 -12.64 -1.30 9.28
N THR A 123 -13.28 -0.17 9.58
CA THR A 123 -14.01 0.64 8.58
C THR A 123 -13.53 2.09 8.53
N ILE A 124 -12.38 2.37 9.14
CA ILE A 124 -11.76 3.70 9.21
C ILE A 124 -10.85 3.84 8.00
N ALA A 125 -11.22 4.71 7.07
CA ALA A 125 -10.46 4.90 5.85
C ALA A 125 -9.00 5.28 6.16
N GLU A 126 -8.07 4.42 5.72
CA GLU A 126 -6.64 4.55 5.93
C GLU A 126 -5.86 4.48 4.61
N ASP A 127 -4.58 4.88 4.63
CA ASP A 127 -3.70 4.65 3.47
C ASP A 127 -3.21 3.18 3.48
N THR A 128 -2.54 2.75 2.41
CA THR A 128 -1.82 1.48 2.47
C THR A 128 -0.65 1.58 3.45
N GLU A 129 -0.65 0.69 4.43
CA GLU A 129 0.32 0.70 5.52
C GLU A 129 1.29 -0.48 5.47
N ALA A 130 2.33 -0.41 6.28
CA ALA A 130 3.33 -1.47 6.40
C ALA A 130 3.82 -1.69 7.82
N PHE A 131 4.17 -2.94 8.12
CA PHE A 131 4.87 -3.36 9.33
C PHE A 131 5.99 -4.35 8.97
N TRP A 132 6.89 -4.64 9.90
CA TRP A 132 7.99 -5.58 9.69
C TRP A 132 7.96 -6.75 10.68
N VAL A 133 8.53 -7.88 10.26
CA VAL A 133 8.88 -9.03 11.10
C VAL A 133 10.38 -9.25 11.05
N LYS A 134 11.03 -9.23 12.22
CA LYS A 134 12.49 -9.33 12.35
C LYS A 134 12.94 -10.59 13.08
N LEU A 135 13.83 -11.35 12.48
CA LEU A 135 14.53 -12.48 13.05
C LEU A 135 15.75 -12.04 13.86
N SER A 136 16.00 -12.70 14.99
CA SER A 136 17.17 -12.44 15.83
C SER A 136 17.62 -13.68 16.60
N ARG A 137 18.83 -13.59 17.19
CA ARG A 137 19.38 -14.60 18.12
C ARG A 137 19.31 -16.04 17.61
N ALA A 138 19.66 -16.26 16.35
CA ALA A 138 19.68 -17.61 15.78
C ALA A 138 20.77 -18.48 16.44
N ARG A 139 20.46 -19.76 16.71
CA ARG A 139 21.41 -20.77 17.18
C ARG A 139 21.49 -21.90 16.17
N ASN A 140 22.70 -22.42 15.92
CA ASN A 140 22.98 -23.47 14.92
C ASN A 140 22.64 -23.10 13.46
N ALA A 141 22.43 -21.81 13.18
CA ALA A 141 22.23 -21.25 11.85
C ALA A 141 22.73 -19.80 11.83
N ARG A 142 23.00 -19.26 10.64
CA ARG A 142 23.33 -17.83 10.41
C ARG A 142 22.15 -17.12 9.77
N ILE A 143 21.78 -15.94 10.25
CA ILE A 143 20.71 -15.14 9.62
C ILE A 143 21.27 -14.50 8.34
N ARG A 144 20.60 -14.73 7.21
CA ARG A 144 20.94 -14.13 5.90
C ARG A 144 19.99 -12.99 5.54
N VAL A 145 18.69 -13.21 5.73
CA VAL A 145 17.66 -12.17 5.61
C VAL A 145 16.96 -12.10 6.95
N SER A 146 17.16 -11.00 7.66
CA SER A 146 16.68 -10.83 9.04
C SER A 146 15.32 -10.16 9.12
N GLU A 147 14.81 -9.54 8.06
CA GLU A 147 13.61 -8.73 8.12
C GLU A 147 12.76 -8.94 6.87
N ALA A 148 11.44 -8.91 7.04
CA ALA A 148 10.48 -8.92 5.95
C ALA A 148 9.33 -7.97 6.28
N THR A 149 8.86 -7.25 5.26
CA THR A 149 7.79 -6.25 5.38
C THR A 149 6.46 -6.86 4.98
N GLY A 150 5.44 -6.72 5.83
CA GLY A 150 4.03 -6.94 5.47
C GLY A 150 3.40 -5.62 5.01
N ARG A 151 2.55 -5.67 4.00
CA ARG A 151 1.77 -4.51 3.52
C ARG A 151 0.28 -4.78 3.72
N ILE A 152 -0.42 -3.82 4.28
CA ILE A 152 -1.86 -3.84 4.54
C ILE A 152 -2.50 -2.81 3.61
N ARG A 153 -3.40 -3.26 2.74
CA ARG A 153 -4.12 -2.41 1.80
C ARG A 153 -5.54 -2.18 2.31
N ALA A 154 -5.87 -0.91 2.53
CA ALA A 154 -7.22 -0.44 2.85
C ALA A 154 -8.24 -0.89 1.80
N ASN A 155 -9.46 -1.21 2.24
CA ASN A 155 -10.60 -1.61 1.39
C ASN A 155 -11.85 -0.76 1.59
N ASP A 156 -11.67 0.33 2.30
CA ASP A 156 -12.66 1.21 2.91
C ASP A 156 -12.32 2.69 2.60
N LEU A 157 -11.39 2.89 1.66
CA LEU A 157 -11.14 4.17 1.00
C LEU A 157 -12.46 4.79 0.51
N PRO A 158 -12.62 6.12 0.65
CA PRO A 158 -13.81 6.78 0.14
C PRO A 158 -13.93 6.60 -1.38
N ALA A 159 -15.16 6.41 -1.86
CA ALA A 159 -15.46 6.46 -3.29
C ALA A 159 -15.02 7.81 -3.87
N ALA A 160 -14.61 7.82 -5.14
CA ALA A 160 -14.22 9.04 -5.82
C ALA A 160 -15.32 10.10 -5.73
N PHE A 161 -14.95 11.34 -5.41
CA PHE A 161 -15.89 12.42 -5.16
C PHE A 161 -15.39 13.73 -5.76
N THR A 162 -16.34 14.61 -6.08
CA THR A 162 -16.05 15.93 -6.65
C THR A 162 -16.35 17.01 -5.63
N ILE A 163 -15.39 17.91 -5.46
CA ILE A 163 -15.56 19.19 -4.78
C ILE A 163 -15.63 20.30 -5.83
N ALA A 164 -16.43 21.32 -5.57
CA ALA A 164 -16.56 22.46 -6.46
C ALA A 164 -16.56 23.78 -5.69
N ALA A 165 -16.04 24.82 -6.33
CA ALA A 165 -16.06 26.19 -5.84
C ALA A 165 -16.47 27.12 -6.99
N ASP A 166 -17.34 28.08 -6.70
CA ASP A 166 -17.48 29.25 -7.54
C ASP A 166 -16.29 30.17 -7.26
N LEU A 167 -15.65 30.66 -8.32
CA LEU A 167 -14.53 31.59 -8.26
C LEU A 167 -15.09 32.99 -8.49
N ASN A 168 -14.85 33.88 -7.52
CA ASN A 168 -15.32 35.26 -7.59
C ASN A 168 -14.14 36.21 -7.52
N ALA A 169 -14.22 37.27 -8.32
CA ALA A 169 -13.17 38.27 -8.31
C ALA A 169 -13.16 39.02 -7.00
N HIS A 170 -11.96 39.31 -6.50
CA HIS A 170 -11.81 40.27 -5.42
C HIS A 170 -12.29 41.64 -5.89
N ASP A 171 -11.87 42.04 -7.09
CA ASP A 171 -12.27 43.27 -7.76
C ASP A 171 -12.73 43.02 -9.21
N GLY A 172 -13.83 43.65 -9.62
CA GLY A 172 -14.34 43.62 -11.00
C GLY A 172 -15.31 42.45 -11.31
N PRO A 173 -15.63 42.23 -12.60
CA PRO A 173 -16.72 41.34 -13.01
C PRO A 173 -16.31 39.87 -13.19
N GLY A 174 -15.03 39.53 -13.00
CA GLY A 174 -14.49 38.20 -13.28
C GLY A 174 -15.18 37.11 -12.47
N LYS A 175 -15.50 36.00 -13.12
CA LYS A 175 -16.13 34.83 -12.51
C LYS A 175 -15.50 33.55 -12.99
N GLY A 176 -15.75 32.46 -12.27
CA GLY A 176 -15.35 31.15 -12.72
C GLY A 176 -15.94 30.04 -11.88
N LYS A 177 -15.58 28.82 -12.25
CA LYS A 177 -15.90 27.62 -11.51
C LYS A 177 -14.70 26.70 -11.52
N ALA A 178 -14.32 26.23 -10.34
CA ALA A 178 -13.35 25.17 -10.17
C ALA A 178 -14.04 23.89 -9.72
N THR A 179 -13.67 22.77 -10.32
CA THR A 179 -14.05 21.43 -9.85
C THR A 179 -12.80 20.59 -9.71
N ILE A 180 -12.69 19.85 -8.60
CA ILE A 180 -11.66 18.83 -8.41
C ILE A 180 -12.34 17.50 -8.12
N THR A 181 -12.00 16.47 -8.87
CA THR A 181 -12.42 15.09 -8.60
C THR A 181 -11.25 14.33 -7.99
N LEU A 182 -11.47 13.78 -6.79
CA LEU A 182 -10.45 13.09 -5.99
C LEU A 182 -10.72 11.59 -6.03
N ASP A 183 -9.69 10.80 -6.34
CA ASP A 183 -9.77 9.34 -6.40
C ASP A 183 -8.63 8.71 -5.59
N ALA A 184 -8.95 8.31 -4.35
CA ALA A 184 -7.97 7.71 -3.42
C ALA A 184 -7.36 6.41 -3.96
N THR A 185 -8.11 5.66 -4.77
CA THR A 185 -7.65 4.39 -5.32
C THR A 185 -6.59 4.58 -6.42
N LYS A 186 -6.63 5.72 -7.11
CA LYS A 186 -5.67 6.09 -8.16
C LYS A 186 -4.54 6.97 -7.64
N GLN A 187 -4.68 7.53 -6.44
CA GLN A 187 -3.74 8.53 -5.90
C GLN A 187 -3.68 9.79 -6.78
N GLU A 188 -4.83 10.17 -7.33
CA GLU A 188 -4.95 11.23 -8.32
C GLU A 188 -6.08 12.19 -7.95
N ALA A 189 -5.88 13.47 -8.27
CA ALA A 189 -6.91 14.48 -8.34
C ALA A 189 -6.95 15.06 -9.75
N THR A 190 -8.12 15.06 -10.40
CA THR A 190 -8.31 15.76 -11.67
C THR A 190 -9.01 17.08 -11.42
N PHE A 191 -8.59 18.14 -12.11
CA PHE A 191 -9.22 19.44 -12.00
C PHE A 191 -9.81 19.90 -13.32
N ALA A 192 -10.84 20.72 -13.23
CA ALA A 192 -11.34 21.56 -14.32
C ALA A 192 -11.60 22.96 -13.78
N ILE A 193 -11.07 23.98 -14.46
CA ILE A 193 -11.20 25.38 -14.06
C ILE A 193 -11.67 26.15 -15.29
N ALA A 194 -12.86 26.71 -15.19
CA ALA A 194 -13.42 27.59 -16.19
C ALA A 194 -13.46 29.01 -15.62
N ILE A 195 -12.99 29.98 -16.38
CA ILE A 195 -13.07 31.41 -16.04
C ILE A 195 -13.82 32.15 -17.15
N SER A 196 -14.51 33.23 -16.78
CA SER A 196 -15.20 34.13 -17.71
C SER A 196 -15.11 35.58 -17.22
N ASP A 197 -15.35 36.51 -18.15
CA ASP A 197 -15.44 37.94 -17.89
C ASP A 197 -14.19 38.56 -17.24
N TRP A 198 -13.03 37.90 -17.42
CA TRP A 198 -11.75 38.38 -16.89
C TRP A 198 -11.11 39.40 -17.86
N PRO A 199 -10.62 40.56 -17.41
CA PRO A 199 -9.92 41.54 -18.25
C PRO A 199 -8.54 41.12 -18.79
N HIS A 200 -7.87 40.12 -18.20
CA HIS A 200 -6.49 39.73 -18.46
C HIS A 200 -6.35 38.20 -18.49
N ASP A 201 -5.31 37.70 -19.16
CA ASP A 201 -4.96 36.28 -19.09
C ASP A 201 -4.37 35.96 -17.70
N PRO A 202 -4.85 34.91 -17.01
CA PRO A 202 -4.24 34.47 -15.76
C PRO A 202 -2.85 33.87 -16.04
N VAL A 203 -1.97 33.96 -15.04
CA VAL A 203 -0.59 33.47 -15.14
C VAL A 203 -0.26 32.35 -14.18
N SER A 204 -1.03 32.22 -13.10
CA SER A 204 -0.90 31.09 -12.20
C SER A 204 -2.23 30.73 -11.54
N VAL A 205 -2.32 29.47 -11.14
CA VAL A 205 -3.43 28.92 -10.36
C VAL A 205 -2.80 28.13 -9.23
N HIS A 206 -3.22 28.39 -8.00
CA HIS A 206 -2.72 27.73 -6.80
C HIS A 206 -3.88 27.09 -6.02
N ILE A 207 -3.60 25.97 -5.38
CA ILE A 207 -4.48 25.38 -4.37
C ILE A 207 -3.81 25.64 -3.03
N HIS A 208 -4.53 26.29 -2.12
CA HIS A 208 -4.14 26.37 -0.73
C HIS A 208 -4.99 25.39 0.06
N ALA A 209 -4.36 24.64 0.94
CA ALA A 209 -5.09 23.85 1.91
C ALA A 209 -4.78 24.39 3.30
N GLY A 210 -5.79 24.46 4.16
CA GLY A 210 -5.73 25.04 5.50
C GLY A 210 -4.69 24.38 6.40
N THR A 211 -4.60 24.84 7.65
CA THR A 211 -3.49 24.55 8.58
C THR A 211 -3.21 23.08 8.86
N ARG A 212 -4.13 22.15 8.56
CA ARG A 212 -3.94 20.69 8.68
C ARG A 212 -3.28 20.02 7.46
N PHE A 213 -3.16 20.73 6.33
CA PHE A 213 -2.64 20.24 5.06
C PHE A 213 -1.41 21.03 4.58
N GLN A 214 -0.60 21.51 5.53
CA GLN A 214 0.54 22.40 5.27
C GLN A 214 1.40 21.92 4.08
N GLY A 215 1.35 22.70 3.00
CA GLY A 215 2.13 22.52 1.78
C GLY A 215 1.49 23.29 0.63
N ASP A 216 2.23 24.23 0.04
CA ASP A 216 1.83 24.87 -1.21
C ASP A 216 1.73 23.78 -2.29
N TYR A 217 0.55 23.58 -2.86
CA TYR A 217 0.44 22.74 -4.04
C TYR A 217 1.15 23.45 -5.20
N PRO A 218 1.84 22.69 -6.08
CA PRO A 218 2.46 23.28 -7.26
C PRO A 218 1.39 24.01 -8.09
N SER A 219 1.80 25.07 -8.79
CA SER A 219 0.91 25.78 -9.70
C SER A 219 0.22 24.78 -10.64
N LEU A 220 -1.10 24.87 -10.74
CA LEU A 220 -1.85 23.98 -11.61
C LEU A 220 -1.56 24.32 -13.07
N GLN A 221 -1.15 23.30 -13.83
CA GLN A 221 -0.86 23.42 -15.24
C GLN A 221 -1.73 22.44 -16.04
N PRO A 222 -2.25 22.84 -17.21
CA PRO A 222 -2.09 24.17 -17.80
C PRO A 222 -2.93 25.25 -17.08
N VAL A 223 -2.51 26.51 -17.16
CA VAL A 223 -3.33 27.65 -16.70
C VAL A 223 -4.42 27.92 -17.75
N PRO A 224 -5.69 28.15 -17.35
CA PRO A 224 -6.75 28.48 -18.31
C PRO A 224 -6.44 29.79 -19.05
N ARG A 225 -6.74 29.88 -20.34
CA ARG A 225 -6.72 31.18 -21.05
C ARG A 225 -7.90 32.04 -20.62
N ARG A 226 -7.85 33.34 -20.89
CA ARG A 226 -9.01 34.24 -20.71
C ARG A 226 -10.27 33.64 -21.34
N ASN A 227 -11.37 33.64 -20.57
CA ASN A 227 -12.65 33.06 -20.96
C ASN A 227 -12.59 31.58 -21.35
N GLY A 228 -11.55 30.88 -20.89
CA GLY A 228 -11.24 29.50 -21.25
C GLY A 228 -11.47 28.52 -20.11
N THR A 229 -11.35 27.24 -20.46
CA THR A 229 -11.31 26.14 -19.52
C THR A 229 -9.95 25.46 -19.57
N SER A 230 -9.43 25.07 -18.41
CA SER A 230 -8.27 24.20 -18.28
C SER A 230 -8.62 22.96 -17.49
N THR A 231 -7.98 21.85 -17.82
CA THR A 231 -8.08 20.58 -17.10
C THR A 231 -6.71 19.94 -16.93
N GLY A 232 -6.52 19.20 -15.85
CA GLY A 232 -5.29 18.45 -15.62
C GLY A 232 -5.42 17.44 -14.50
N THR A 233 -4.32 16.71 -14.25
CA THR A 233 -4.21 15.70 -13.20
C THR A 233 -3.06 16.06 -12.27
N ILE A 234 -3.27 15.85 -10.97
CA ILE A 234 -2.31 16.08 -9.90
C ILE A 234 -2.13 14.77 -9.15
N ALA A 235 -0.89 14.39 -8.89
CA ALA A 235 -0.60 13.28 -7.97
C ALA A 235 -0.88 13.72 -6.53
N VAL A 236 -1.73 12.98 -5.83
CA VAL A 236 -2.16 13.30 -4.46
C VAL A 236 -2.20 12.01 -3.65
N SER A 237 -1.59 11.99 -2.47
CA SER A 237 -1.60 10.79 -1.64
C SER A 237 -3.03 10.40 -1.21
N PRO A 238 -3.33 9.09 -1.06
CA PRO A 238 -4.61 8.64 -0.52
C PRO A 238 -4.95 9.28 0.82
N TRP A 239 -3.97 9.39 1.73
CA TRP A 239 -4.16 10.06 3.02
C TRP A 239 -4.72 11.48 2.88
N LYS A 240 -4.20 12.28 1.94
CA LYS A 240 -4.72 13.63 1.69
C LYS A 240 -6.18 13.59 1.23
N ILE A 241 -6.51 12.66 0.34
CA ILE A 241 -7.87 12.49 -0.18
C ILE A 241 -8.85 12.08 0.93
N ILE A 242 -8.43 11.17 1.82
CA ILE A 242 -9.22 10.73 2.99
C ILE A 242 -9.53 11.91 3.91
N VAL A 243 -8.51 12.72 4.26
CA VAL A 243 -8.72 13.87 5.16
C VAL A 243 -9.63 14.91 4.51
N ILE A 244 -9.51 15.15 3.18
CA ILE A 244 -10.40 16.06 2.45
C ILE A 244 -11.84 15.53 2.49
N ASN A 245 -12.04 14.23 2.24
CA ASN A 245 -13.36 13.60 2.30
C ASN A 245 -14.02 13.75 3.67
N ALA A 246 -13.24 13.68 4.75
CA ALA A 246 -13.74 13.77 6.11
C ALA A 246 -14.05 15.22 6.56
N ASN A 247 -13.37 16.24 6.03
CA ASN A 247 -13.43 17.59 6.59
C ASN A 247 -13.93 18.70 5.65
N VAL A 248 -13.77 18.57 4.32
CA VAL A 248 -14.21 19.46 3.19
C VAL A 248 -14.02 20.99 3.32
N THR A 249 -13.70 21.57 4.47
CA THR A 249 -13.62 23.03 4.69
C THR A 249 -12.22 23.61 4.52
N ASP A 250 -11.23 22.76 4.31
CA ASP A 250 -9.81 23.15 4.41
C ASP A 250 -9.15 23.32 3.03
N VAL A 251 -9.88 23.53 1.92
CA VAL A 251 -9.26 23.69 0.59
C VAL A 251 -9.82 24.92 -0.14
N THR A 252 -8.93 25.84 -0.51
CA THR A 252 -9.19 27.04 -1.31
C THR A 252 -8.41 26.99 -2.63
N ILE A 253 -8.97 27.57 -3.68
CA ILE A 253 -8.26 27.87 -4.93
C ILE A 253 -8.10 29.36 -5.08
N GLU A 254 -6.91 29.73 -5.53
CA GLU A 254 -6.54 31.09 -5.88
C GLU A 254 -6.05 31.12 -7.33
N VAL A 255 -6.56 32.07 -8.12
CA VAL A 255 -6.12 32.32 -9.50
C VAL A 255 -5.52 33.72 -9.57
N HIS A 256 -4.31 33.85 -10.09
CA HIS A 256 -3.59 35.12 -10.18
C HIS A 256 -3.36 35.54 -11.64
N SER A 257 -3.44 36.85 -11.89
CA SER A 257 -3.06 37.47 -13.16
C SER A 257 -1.68 38.14 -13.09
N SER A 258 -1.07 38.40 -14.24
CA SER A 258 0.24 39.07 -14.35
C SER A 258 0.22 40.56 -14.04
N ALA A 259 -0.97 41.15 -13.87
CA ALA A 259 -1.13 42.60 -13.84
C ALA A 259 -0.96 43.22 -12.45
N VAL A 260 -0.90 42.44 -11.36
CA VAL A 260 -0.92 43.01 -10.00
C VAL A 260 0.01 42.24 -9.05
N ASN A 261 1.01 42.93 -8.51
CA ASN A 261 1.57 42.58 -7.20
C ASN A 261 0.51 42.96 -6.14
N GLY A 262 -0.48 42.09 -5.93
CA GLY A 262 -1.64 42.29 -5.06
C GLY A 262 -2.31 40.97 -4.65
N PRO A 263 -3.34 40.99 -3.77
CA PRO A 263 -4.03 39.78 -3.31
C PRO A 263 -4.62 38.98 -4.50
N SER A 264 -4.86 37.69 -4.29
CA SER A 264 -5.40 36.78 -5.31
C SER A 264 -6.63 37.35 -6.03
N ASP A 265 -6.62 37.30 -7.36
CA ASP A 265 -7.60 38.00 -8.19
C ASP A 265 -8.95 37.27 -8.25
N LEU A 266 -8.96 35.93 -8.27
CA LEU A 266 -10.15 35.13 -7.95
C LEU A 266 -9.85 34.18 -6.80
N VAL A 267 -10.81 34.05 -5.89
CA VAL A 267 -10.76 33.08 -4.79
C VAL A 267 -12.05 32.28 -4.75
N GLY A 268 -11.93 30.98 -4.49
CA GLY A 268 -13.06 30.11 -4.18
C GLY A 268 -12.70 29.12 -3.09
N THR A 269 -13.66 28.84 -2.21
CA THR A 269 -13.55 27.75 -1.22
C THR A 269 -14.38 26.57 -1.69
N PHE A 270 -13.82 25.38 -1.57
CA PHE A 270 -14.48 24.17 -2.02
C PHE A 270 -15.58 23.71 -1.08
N HIS A 271 -16.66 23.22 -1.69
CA HIS A 271 -17.69 22.45 -1.01
C HIS A 271 -17.92 21.12 -1.73
N ARG A 272 -18.31 20.09 -0.99
CA ARG A 272 -18.64 18.79 -1.58
C ARG A 272 -19.91 18.95 -2.40
N VAL A 273 -19.87 18.53 -3.66
CA VAL A 273 -21.08 18.41 -4.47
C VAL A 273 -21.72 17.08 -4.07
N PRO A 274 -22.92 17.05 -3.46
CA PRO A 274 -23.58 15.78 -3.18
C PRO A 274 -23.80 15.06 -4.51
N SER A 275 -23.38 13.81 -4.60
CA SER A 275 -23.76 12.94 -5.71
C SER A 275 -25.28 12.92 -5.73
N ARG A 276 -25.92 13.61 -6.68
CA ARG A 276 -27.36 13.49 -6.91
C ARG A 276 -27.62 12.00 -7.08
N GLN A 277 -28.21 11.36 -6.09
CA GLN A 277 -28.89 10.11 -6.35
C GLN A 277 -29.91 10.45 -7.44
N LEU A 278 -29.69 9.93 -8.64
CA LEU A 278 -30.72 9.83 -9.65
C LEU A 278 -31.78 8.88 -9.08
N THR A 279 -32.58 9.37 -8.14
CA THR A 279 -33.88 8.78 -7.83
C THR A 279 -34.69 8.99 -9.09
N ARG A 280 -34.63 7.95 -9.93
CA ARG A 280 -35.44 7.78 -11.13
C ARG A 280 -36.86 8.10 -10.71
N ASN A 281 -37.34 9.25 -11.15
CA ASN A 281 -38.66 9.76 -10.89
C ASN A 281 -39.64 8.78 -11.54
N ARG A 282 -39.99 7.69 -10.85
CA ARG A 282 -41.09 6.82 -11.23
C ARG A 282 -42.35 7.64 -11.00
N ARG A 283 -42.71 8.43 -12.02
CA ARG A 283 -44.08 8.87 -12.24
C ARG A 283 -44.95 7.62 -12.12
N ARG A 284 -45.69 7.48 -11.02
CA ARG A 284 -46.81 6.56 -10.94
C ARG A 284 -47.88 7.08 -11.92
N PRO A 285 -48.41 6.27 -12.84
CA PRO A 285 -49.55 6.69 -13.63
C PRO A 285 -50.76 6.84 -12.71
N HIS A 286 -51.45 7.96 -12.87
CA HIS A 286 -52.78 8.22 -12.36
C HIS A 286 -53.71 7.04 -12.67
N SER A 287 -54.38 6.51 -11.65
CA SER A 287 -55.71 5.91 -11.84
C SER A 287 -56.67 6.59 -10.88
N SER A 288 -57.60 7.31 -11.49
CA SER A 288 -58.78 7.91 -10.88
C SER A 288 -59.75 6.81 -10.46
N ARG A 289 -60.33 6.93 -9.24
CA ARG A 289 -61.75 6.73 -8.92
C ARG A 289 -61.92 6.53 -7.42
N GLY A 290 -62.81 7.30 -6.80
CA GLY A 290 -63.31 7.04 -5.45
C GLY A 290 -63.72 8.28 -4.69
N ASP A 291 -64.80 8.92 -5.11
CA ASP A 291 -65.53 9.90 -4.29
C ASP A 291 -66.08 9.25 -3.01
N ARG A 292 -65.77 9.85 -1.85
CA ARG A 292 -66.69 10.34 -0.78
C ARG A 292 -66.04 10.30 0.62
N PRO A 293 -66.14 11.39 1.42
CA PRO A 293 -65.90 11.42 2.87
C PRO A 293 -67.24 11.23 3.64
N PRO A 294 -67.35 11.34 5.00
CA PRO A 294 -66.38 11.61 6.07
C PRO A 294 -66.48 10.63 7.27
N ILE A 295 -65.67 10.82 8.32
CA ILE A 295 -66.09 11.03 9.74
C ILE A 295 -64.91 10.80 10.70
N SER A 296 -64.76 11.76 11.59
CA SER A 296 -63.86 11.82 12.73
C SER A 296 -64.29 10.91 13.89
N ARG A 297 -63.31 10.28 14.55
CA ARG A 297 -63.09 10.18 16.01
C ARG A 297 -62.36 8.88 16.36
N VAL A 298 -61.06 9.03 16.65
CA VAL A 298 -60.33 8.11 17.53
C VAL A 298 -60.52 8.64 18.95
N ARG A 299 -61.15 7.87 19.83
CA ARG A 299 -60.77 7.85 21.25
C ARG A 299 -60.88 6.42 21.79
N ASN A 300 -59.80 6.08 22.50
CA ASN A 300 -59.44 4.78 22.99
C ASN A 300 -60.44 4.18 23.97
N VAL A 301 -60.46 2.85 23.92
CA VAL A 301 -60.89 1.91 24.95
C VAL A 301 -60.15 2.18 26.26
N CYS A 302 -60.90 2.32 27.35
CA CYS A 302 -60.49 1.84 28.67
C CYS A 302 -61.78 1.46 29.42
N ARG A 303 -61.88 0.19 29.79
CA ARG A 303 -62.96 -0.39 30.61
C ARG A 303 -62.36 -0.73 31.97
N GLN A 304 -63.17 -0.56 33.02
CA GLN A 304 -63.13 -1.24 34.34
C GLN A 304 -62.07 -0.74 35.34
N ASP A 305 -62.36 -0.44 36.61
CA ASP A 305 -63.50 -0.69 37.50
C ASP A 305 -63.57 0.35 38.65
N ALA A 306 -64.80 0.67 39.09
CA ALA A 306 -65.29 1.02 40.45
C ALA A 306 -66.53 1.93 40.36
#